data_AF-A0A2E2ZMW2-F1
#
_entry.id   AF-A0A2E2ZMW2-F1
#
_cell.length_a   1.000
_cell.length_b   1.000
_cell.length_c   1.000
_cell.angle_alpha   90.00
_cell.angle_beta   90.00
_cell.angle_gamma   90.00
#
_symmetry.space_group_name_H-M   'P 1'
#
loop_
_entity.id
_entity.type
_entity.pdbx_description
1 polymer ?
#
loop_
_entity_poly.entity_id
_entity_poly.type
_entity_poly.pdbx_seq_one_letter_code
_entity_poly.pdbx_strand_id
1 'polypeptide(L)'
;MIFGANFIIVFFNSALISAALERLRGGDPNISSGLSHAFKHVHHIFLWSIIVTIMALIFAAIRSTGRNRGMIGQIMTELFASFLQAGWAMMTFFVVPIIVSENLGPISAIKRSSGLFKQTWGNQVAANFGFGIFQILAILASGAIGWIFGLVSPIFGMIVGFLCASISVSIIYTLEGIYKAALYEFAMGEKPLEFEQQDLRTAYRASAAMA
;
A
#
# COMPACT_ATOMS: atom_id res chain seq x y z
N MET A 1 -10.74 -26.98 -1.34
CA MET A 1 -9.44 -27.00 -0.60
C MET A 1 -8.98 -25.60 -0.19
N ILE A 2 -8.98 -24.60 -1.09
CA ILE A 2 -8.45 -23.23 -0.81
C ILE A 2 -9.13 -22.53 0.37
N PHE A 3 -10.47 -22.59 0.45
CA PHE A 3 -11.22 -21.95 1.56
C PHE A 3 -10.84 -22.50 2.93
N GLY A 4 -10.75 -23.82 3.08
CA GLY A 4 -10.42 -24.46 4.36
C GLY A 4 -9.02 -24.07 4.85
N ALA A 5 -8.04 -24.02 3.93
CA ALA A 5 -6.70 -23.53 4.24
C ALA A 5 -6.71 -22.07 4.69
N ASN A 6 -7.42 -21.19 3.97
CA ASN A 6 -7.55 -19.78 4.35
C ASN A 6 -8.25 -19.60 5.70
N PHE A 7 -9.29 -20.38 5.99
CA PHE A 7 -9.95 -20.34 7.30
C PHE A 7 -8.99 -20.71 8.43
N ILE A 8 -8.22 -21.79 8.27
CA ILE A 8 -7.22 -22.21 9.25
C ILE A 8 -6.17 -21.10 9.45
N ILE A 9 -5.63 -20.55 8.36
CA ILE A 9 -4.63 -19.47 8.41
C ILE A 9 -5.19 -18.25 9.15
N VAL A 10 -6.40 -17.80 8.80
CA VAL A 10 -7.04 -16.62 9.40
C VAL A 10 -7.38 -16.89 10.87
N PHE A 11 -7.80 -18.10 11.23
CA PHE A 11 -8.10 -18.47 12.61
C PHE A 11 -6.86 -18.43 13.49
N PHE A 12 -5.77 -19.08 13.09
CA PHE A 12 -4.52 -19.06 13.86
C PHE A 12 -3.88 -17.67 13.90
N ASN A 13 -3.98 -16.90 12.82
CA ASN A 13 -3.54 -15.50 12.82
C ASN A 13 -4.34 -14.66 13.82
N SER A 14 -5.66 -14.88 13.90
CA SER A 14 -6.54 -14.22 14.87
C SER A 14 -6.18 -14.61 16.31
N ALA A 15 -5.87 -15.89 16.56
CA ALA A 15 -5.41 -16.36 17.88
C ALA A 15 -4.08 -15.72 18.29
N LEU A 16 -3.11 -15.66 17.37
CA LEU A 16 -1.82 -15.01 17.59
C LEU A 16 -2.00 -13.51 17.92
N ILE A 17 -2.82 -12.81 17.13
CA ILE A 17 -3.11 -11.39 17.34
C ILE A 17 -3.84 -11.17 18.67
N SER A 18 -4.77 -12.06 19.05
CA SER A 18 -5.44 -12.02 20.35
C SER A 18 -4.44 -12.08 21.50
N ALA A 19 -3.52 -13.05 21.46
CA ALA A 19 -2.49 -13.23 22.48
C ALA A 19 -1.51 -12.03 22.51
N ALA A 20 -1.15 -11.48 21.34
CA ALA A 20 -0.30 -10.29 21.27
C ALA A 20 -0.99 -9.06 21.89
N LEU A 21 -2.29 -8.87 21.62
CA LEU A 21 -3.07 -7.79 22.22
C LEU A 21 -3.22 -7.96 23.74
N GLU A 22 -3.40 -9.18 24.23
CA GLU A 22 -3.42 -9.51 25.66
C GLU A 22 -2.10 -9.12 26.34
N ARG A 23 -0.95 -9.47 25.72
CA ARG A 23 0.37 -9.09 26.23
C ARG A 23 0.57 -7.58 26.27
N LEU A 24 0.23 -6.89 25.18
CA LEU A 24 0.41 -5.44 25.05
C LEU A 24 -0.45 -4.65 26.05
N ARG A 25 -1.55 -5.24 26.54
CA ARG A 25 -2.41 -4.68 27.59
C ARG A 25 -1.95 -5.03 29.01
N GLY A 26 -0.79 -5.66 29.16
CA GLY A 26 -0.20 -6.03 30.45
C GLY A 26 -0.65 -7.39 30.99
N GLY A 27 -1.34 -8.21 30.18
CA GLY A 27 -1.70 -9.58 30.55
C GLY A 27 -0.56 -10.59 30.35
N ASP A 28 -0.84 -11.84 30.74
CA ASP A 28 0.05 -13.00 30.59
C ASP A 28 -0.55 -14.00 29.60
N PRO A 29 -0.32 -13.82 28.29
CA PRO A 29 -0.93 -14.67 27.28
C PRO A 29 -0.38 -16.10 27.35
N ASN A 30 -1.24 -17.06 27.05
CA ASN A 30 -0.83 -18.44 26.81
C ASN A 30 -1.50 -18.96 25.52
N ILE A 31 -1.07 -20.12 25.04
CA ILE A 31 -1.60 -20.71 23.80
C ILE A 31 -3.11 -20.93 23.91
N SER A 32 -3.59 -21.35 25.09
CA SER A 32 -5.01 -21.59 25.35
C SER A 32 -5.81 -20.30 25.39
N SER A 33 -5.28 -19.21 25.96
CA SER A 33 -5.94 -17.90 26.03
C SER A 33 -6.14 -17.32 24.63
N GLY A 34 -5.10 -17.37 23.79
CA GLY A 34 -5.17 -16.93 22.39
C GLY A 34 -6.17 -17.74 21.57
N LEU A 35 -6.14 -19.07 21.68
CA LEU A 35 -7.09 -19.94 20.97
C LEU A 35 -8.53 -19.73 21.46
N SER A 36 -8.73 -19.64 22.78
CA SER A 36 -10.04 -19.38 23.40
C SER A 36 -10.62 -18.05 22.94
N HIS A 37 -9.81 -16.99 22.87
CA HIS A 37 -10.24 -15.71 22.33
C HIS A 37 -10.64 -15.81 20.86
N ALA A 38 -9.84 -16.47 20.02
CA ALA A 38 -10.21 -16.67 18.62
C ALA A 38 -11.51 -17.46 18.46
N PHE A 39 -11.74 -18.50 19.29
CA PHE A 39 -12.98 -19.27 19.27
C PHE A 39 -14.23 -18.42 19.58
N LYS A 40 -14.14 -17.44 20.49
CA LYS A 40 -15.25 -16.52 20.77
C LYS A 40 -15.67 -15.71 19.53
N HIS A 41 -14.73 -15.46 18.61
CA HIS A 41 -14.96 -14.71 17.38
C HIS A 41 -15.01 -15.60 16.13
N VAL A 42 -15.12 -16.93 16.28
CA VAL A 42 -15.01 -17.89 15.16
C VAL A 42 -16.01 -17.60 14.03
N HIS A 43 -17.20 -17.12 14.37
CA HIS A 43 -18.23 -16.74 13.40
C HIS A 43 -17.82 -15.56 12.52
N HIS A 44 -17.22 -14.51 13.10
CA HIS A 44 -16.68 -13.39 12.33
C HIS A 44 -15.41 -13.77 11.55
N ILE A 45 -14.55 -14.60 12.13
CA ILE A 45 -13.34 -15.15 11.47
C ILE A 45 -13.74 -15.99 10.25
N PHE A 46 -14.79 -16.81 10.37
CA PHE A 46 -15.32 -17.61 9.26
C PHE A 46 -15.87 -16.74 8.13
N LEU A 47 -16.65 -15.71 8.45
CA LEU A 47 -17.14 -14.77 7.44
C LEU A 47 -16.01 -13.98 6.79
N TRP A 48 -14.98 -13.63 7.57
CA TRP A 48 -13.79 -12.96 7.06
C TRP A 48 -12.97 -13.86 6.12
N SER A 49 -12.82 -15.15 6.43
CA SER A 49 -12.09 -16.09 5.56
C SER A 49 -12.78 -16.31 4.21
N ILE A 50 -14.11 -16.17 4.14
CA ILE A 50 -14.87 -16.17 2.87
C ILE A 50 -14.42 -14.97 2.03
N ILE A 51 -14.41 -13.76 2.62
CA ILE A 51 -14.01 -12.54 1.92
C ILE A 51 -12.56 -12.63 1.43
N VAL A 52 -11.64 -13.09 2.28
CA VAL A 52 -10.23 -13.30 1.93
C VAL A 52 -10.11 -14.28 0.75
N THR A 53 -10.87 -15.36 0.78
CA THR A 53 -10.86 -16.36 -0.30
C THR A 53 -11.40 -15.78 -1.61
N ILE A 54 -12.49 -15.02 -1.57
CA ILE A 54 -13.05 -14.35 -2.74
C ILE A 54 -12.03 -13.37 -3.33
N MET A 55 -11.37 -12.55 -2.49
CA MET A 55 -10.35 -11.60 -2.97
C MET A 55 -9.12 -12.31 -3.55
N ALA A 56 -8.68 -13.40 -2.95
CA ALA A 56 -7.60 -14.22 -3.50
C ALA A 56 -7.96 -14.77 -4.90
N LEU A 57 -9.20 -15.23 -5.09
CA LEU A 57 -9.70 -15.67 -6.39
C LEU A 57 -9.81 -14.52 -7.40
N ILE A 58 -10.28 -13.34 -6.97
CA ILE A 58 -10.36 -12.15 -7.82
C ILE A 58 -8.96 -11.73 -8.30
N PHE A 59 -7.97 -11.64 -7.39
CA PHE A 59 -6.60 -11.30 -7.79
C PHE A 59 -5.98 -12.35 -8.70
N ALA A 60 -6.24 -13.64 -8.46
CA ALA A 60 -5.81 -14.71 -9.36
C ALA A 60 -6.44 -14.60 -10.76
N ALA A 61 -7.73 -14.27 -10.83
CA ALA A 61 -8.47 -14.08 -12.09
C ALA A 61 -8.00 -12.83 -12.87
N ILE A 62 -7.70 -11.72 -12.17
CA ILE A 62 -7.13 -10.53 -12.80
C ILE A 62 -5.77 -10.86 -13.40
N ARG A 63 -4.89 -11.54 -12.63
CA ARG A 63 -3.56 -11.92 -13.08
C ARG A 63 -3.60 -12.91 -14.26
N SER A 64 -4.56 -13.83 -14.29
CA SER A 64 -4.69 -14.80 -15.40
C SER A 64 -5.10 -14.15 -16.73
N THR A 65 -5.82 -13.01 -16.68
CA THR A 65 -6.28 -12.28 -17.88
C THR A 65 -5.11 -11.71 -18.71
N GLY A 66 -3.96 -11.43 -18.06
CA GLY A 66 -2.78 -10.86 -18.72
C GLY A 66 -1.95 -11.87 -19.51
N ARG A 67 -2.14 -13.17 -19.28
CA ARG A 67 -1.25 -14.23 -19.79
C ARG A 67 -1.31 -14.41 -21.31
N ASN A 68 -2.40 -13.95 -21.94
CA ASN A 68 -2.62 -14.06 -23.38
C ASN A 68 -2.31 -12.76 -24.15
N ARG A 69 -1.81 -11.70 -23.50
CA ARG A 69 -1.63 -10.36 -24.10
C ARG A 69 -0.18 -10.02 -24.50
N GLY A 70 0.68 -11.02 -24.65
CA GLY A 70 2.11 -10.82 -24.90
C GLY A 70 2.86 -10.19 -23.72
N MET A 71 4.18 -9.99 -23.87
CA MET A 71 5.06 -9.54 -22.76
C MET A 71 4.61 -8.20 -22.16
N ILE A 72 4.27 -7.21 -22.99
CA ILE A 72 3.83 -5.88 -22.54
C ILE A 72 2.46 -5.97 -21.82
N GLY A 73 1.51 -6.72 -22.38
CA GLY A 73 0.19 -6.88 -21.78
C GLY A 73 0.22 -7.64 -20.45
N GLN A 74 1.16 -8.58 -20.29
CA GLN A 74 1.40 -9.26 -19.02
C GLN A 74 1.93 -8.30 -17.95
N ILE A 75 2.96 -7.51 -18.27
CA ILE A 75 3.56 -6.55 -17.33
C ILE A 75 2.52 -5.53 -16.84
N MET A 76 1.73 -4.97 -17.75
CA MET A 76 0.67 -4.02 -17.38
C MET A 76 -0.39 -4.65 -16.47
N THR A 77 -0.76 -5.92 -16.73
CA THR A 77 -1.74 -6.63 -15.90
C THR A 77 -1.17 -6.94 -14.52
N GLU A 78 0.09 -7.36 -14.43
CA GLU A 78 0.78 -7.62 -13.16
C GLU A 78 0.93 -6.37 -12.31
N LEU A 79 1.28 -5.24 -12.94
CA LEU A 79 1.38 -3.95 -12.28
C LEU A 79 0.02 -3.51 -11.71
N PHE A 80 -1.04 -3.56 -12.53
CA PHE A 80 -2.40 -3.25 -12.10
C PHE A 80 -2.88 -4.15 -10.96
N ALA A 81 -2.67 -5.47 -11.07
CA ALA A 81 -3.04 -6.42 -10.03
C ALA A 81 -2.29 -6.14 -8.71
N SER A 82 -1.01 -5.76 -8.80
CA SER A 82 -0.18 -5.43 -7.64
C SER A 82 -0.68 -4.17 -6.94
N PHE A 83 -1.08 -3.14 -7.68
CA PHE A 83 -1.69 -1.93 -7.11
C PHE A 83 -3.02 -2.22 -6.41
N LEU A 84 -3.91 -3.00 -7.03
CA LEU A 84 -5.17 -3.39 -6.38
C LEU A 84 -4.93 -4.21 -5.10
N GLN A 85 -3.97 -5.14 -5.14
CA GLN A 85 -3.62 -5.95 -3.98
C GLN A 85 -3.01 -5.09 -2.86
N ALA A 86 -2.19 -4.10 -3.18
CA ALA A 86 -1.68 -3.13 -2.20
C ALA A 86 -2.82 -2.32 -1.57
N GLY A 87 -3.75 -1.83 -2.38
CA GLY A 87 -4.96 -1.14 -1.92
C GLY A 87 -5.78 -1.99 -0.94
N TRP A 88 -5.99 -3.25 -1.28
CA TRP A 88 -6.68 -4.22 -0.42
C TRP A 88 -5.93 -4.45 0.89
N ALA A 89 -4.62 -4.65 0.84
CA ALA A 89 -3.80 -4.86 2.04
C ALA A 89 -3.87 -3.65 2.98
N MET A 90 -3.81 -2.42 2.44
CA MET A 90 -3.96 -1.20 3.23
C MET A 90 -5.33 -1.09 3.90
N MET A 91 -6.41 -1.34 3.15
CA MET A 91 -7.77 -1.30 3.70
C MET A 91 -7.99 -2.36 4.78
N THR A 92 -7.32 -3.50 4.70
CA THR A 92 -7.60 -4.67 5.54
C THR A 92 -6.57 -4.94 6.63
N PHE A 93 -5.57 -4.07 6.74
CA PHE A 93 -4.45 -4.20 7.66
C PHE A 93 -4.88 -4.39 9.13
N PHE A 94 -5.93 -3.69 9.58
CA PHE A 94 -6.43 -3.78 10.96
C PHE A 94 -7.66 -4.66 11.14
N VAL A 95 -8.12 -5.35 10.09
CA VAL A 95 -9.39 -6.09 10.16
C VAL A 95 -9.36 -7.17 11.23
N VAL A 96 -8.30 -7.97 11.29
CA VAL A 96 -8.21 -9.06 12.28
C VAL A 96 -8.13 -8.52 13.72
N PRO A 97 -7.25 -7.54 14.04
CA PRO A 97 -7.27 -6.88 15.34
C PRO A 97 -8.65 -6.35 15.73
N ILE A 98 -9.34 -5.66 14.81
CA ILE A 98 -10.67 -5.08 15.05
C ILE A 98 -11.73 -6.15 15.30
N ILE A 99 -11.74 -7.24 14.52
CA ILE A 99 -12.68 -8.35 14.73
C ILE A 99 -12.51 -8.94 16.14
N VAL A 100 -11.26 -9.16 16.56
CA VAL A 100 -10.95 -9.76 17.85
C VAL A 100 -11.18 -8.79 19.02
N SER A 101 -10.89 -7.50 18.86
CA SER A 101 -10.96 -6.54 19.95
C SER A 101 -12.31 -5.83 20.09
N GLU A 102 -12.99 -5.55 18.98
CA GLU A 102 -14.24 -4.78 18.94
C GLU A 102 -15.46 -5.67 18.61
N ASN A 103 -15.26 -6.96 18.32
CA ASN A 103 -16.31 -7.93 17.99
C ASN A 103 -17.24 -7.44 16.85
N LEU A 104 -16.64 -6.77 15.86
CA LEU A 104 -17.33 -6.26 14.70
C LEU A 104 -17.38 -7.30 13.58
N GLY A 105 -18.49 -7.32 12.84
CA GLY A 105 -18.59 -8.10 11.62
C GLY A 105 -17.56 -7.66 10.55
N PRO A 106 -17.15 -8.54 9.62
CA PRO A 106 -16.05 -8.28 8.70
C PRO A 106 -16.20 -6.99 7.87
N ILE A 107 -17.40 -6.68 7.39
CA ILE A 107 -17.65 -5.48 6.58
C ILE A 107 -17.43 -4.21 7.42
N SER A 108 -17.94 -4.19 8.65
CA SER A 108 -17.75 -3.08 9.58
C SER A 108 -16.28 -2.95 9.98
N ALA A 109 -15.58 -4.08 10.18
CA ALA A 109 -14.16 -4.12 10.47
C ALA A 109 -13.31 -3.54 9.32
N ILE A 110 -13.66 -3.81 8.05
CA ILE A 110 -12.98 -3.21 6.89
C ILE A 110 -13.17 -1.69 6.87
N LYS A 111 -14.39 -1.20 7.11
CA LYS A 111 -14.67 0.25 7.16
C LYS A 111 -13.90 0.94 8.28
N ARG A 112 -13.83 0.30 9.46
CA ARG A 112 -13.07 0.81 10.60
C ARG A 112 -11.57 0.78 10.33
N SER A 113 -11.07 -0.31 9.74
CA SER A 113 -9.66 -0.49 9.36
C SER A 113 -9.20 0.56 8.37
N SER A 114 -9.96 0.82 7.30
CA SER A 114 -9.61 1.85 6.31
C SER A 114 -9.63 3.26 6.90
N GLY A 115 -10.56 3.54 7.82
CA GLY A 115 -10.59 4.81 8.57
C GLY A 115 -9.33 5.00 9.43
N LEU A 116 -8.97 3.99 10.24
CA LEU A 116 -7.77 4.02 11.09
C LEU A 116 -6.48 4.10 10.26
N PHE A 117 -6.42 3.38 9.14
CA PHE A 117 -5.28 3.42 8.23
C PHE A 117 -5.09 4.83 7.65
N LYS A 118 -6.18 5.45 7.17
CA LYS A 118 -6.15 6.81 6.63
C LYS A 118 -5.72 7.84 7.68
N GLN A 119 -6.17 7.70 8.92
CA GLN A 119 -5.80 8.62 10.01
C GLN A 119 -4.32 8.50 10.38
N THR A 120 -3.79 7.29 10.39
CA THR A 120 -2.44 7.03 10.93
C THR A 120 -1.35 7.13 9.85
N TRP A 121 -1.63 6.63 8.64
CA TRP A 121 -0.67 6.56 7.55
C TRP A 121 -1.09 7.34 6.30
N GLY A 122 -2.29 7.93 6.25
CA GLY A 122 -2.84 8.52 5.02
C GLY A 122 -1.93 9.56 4.37
N ASN A 123 -1.37 10.49 5.15
CA ASN A 123 -0.49 11.54 4.62
C ASN A 123 0.84 10.96 4.12
N GLN A 124 1.43 10.03 4.86
CA GLN A 124 2.69 9.39 4.50
C GLN A 124 2.52 8.52 3.25
N VAL A 125 1.44 7.73 3.19
CA VAL A 125 1.14 6.87 2.03
C VAL A 125 0.85 7.71 0.80
N ALA A 126 0.06 8.78 0.91
CA ALA A 126 -0.20 9.67 -0.21
C ALA A 126 1.09 10.30 -0.78
N ALA A 127 1.99 10.76 0.10
CA ALA A 127 3.29 11.31 -0.32
C ALA A 127 4.17 10.24 -1.01
N ASN A 128 4.34 9.07 -0.40
CA ASN A 128 5.14 7.98 -0.99
C ASN A 128 4.54 7.47 -2.32
N PHE A 129 3.21 7.38 -2.43
CA PHE A 129 2.54 7.04 -3.69
C PHE A 129 2.76 8.10 -4.75
N GLY A 130 2.74 9.39 -4.38
CA GLY A 130 3.06 10.49 -5.29
C GLY A 130 4.44 10.32 -5.91
N PHE A 131 5.48 10.15 -5.09
CA PHE A 131 6.85 9.89 -5.56
C PHE A 131 6.95 8.61 -6.39
N GLY A 132 6.26 7.53 -5.98
CA GLY A 132 6.21 6.29 -6.74
C GLY A 132 5.61 6.44 -8.14
N ILE A 133 4.54 7.23 -8.29
CA ILE A 133 3.94 7.53 -9.61
C ILE A 133 4.92 8.31 -10.47
N PHE A 134 5.56 9.35 -9.92
CA PHE A 134 6.59 10.10 -10.65
C PHE A 134 7.74 9.20 -11.08
N GLN A 135 8.15 8.25 -10.24
CA GLN A 135 9.21 7.30 -10.56
C GLN A 135 8.83 6.36 -11.69
N ILE A 136 7.60 5.84 -11.70
CA ILE A 136 7.10 5.00 -12.80
C ILE A 136 7.06 5.81 -14.11
N LEU A 137 6.52 7.03 -14.08
CA LEU A 137 6.45 7.90 -15.26
C LEU A 137 7.85 8.23 -15.79
N ALA A 138 8.81 8.52 -14.91
CA ALA A 138 10.18 8.81 -15.28
C ALA A 138 10.90 7.60 -15.91
N ILE A 139 10.66 6.40 -15.39
CA ILE A 139 11.19 5.15 -15.97
C ILE A 139 10.56 4.91 -17.34
N LEU A 140 9.25 5.09 -17.50
CA LEU A 140 8.56 4.93 -18.79
C LEU A 140 9.06 5.94 -19.82
N ALA A 141 9.24 7.21 -19.43
CA ALA A 141 9.82 8.24 -20.29
C ALA A 141 11.26 7.90 -20.70
N SER A 142 12.09 7.47 -19.75
CA SER A 142 13.47 7.03 -20.02
C SER A 142 13.53 5.82 -20.94
N GLY A 143 12.61 4.87 -20.76
CA GLY A 143 12.45 3.70 -21.63
C GLY A 143 12.02 4.08 -23.05
N ALA A 144 11.10 5.04 -23.20
CA ALA A 144 10.70 5.56 -24.50
C ALA A 144 11.85 6.27 -25.22
N ILE A 145 12.65 7.06 -24.50
CA ILE A 145 13.87 7.69 -25.03
C ILE A 145 14.86 6.61 -25.49
N GLY A 146 15.15 5.62 -24.64
CA GLY A 146 16.02 4.50 -24.98
C GLY A 146 15.54 3.71 -26.20
N TRP A 147 14.22 3.51 -26.32
CA TRP A 147 13.61 2.86 -27.47
C TRP A 147 13.83 3.65 -28.77
N ILE A 148 13.62 4.97 -28.76
CA ILE A 148 13.83 5.84 -29.93
C ILE A 148 15.28 5.74 -30.43
N PHE A 149 16.26 5.84 -29.53
CA PHE A 149 17.68 5.70 -29.90
C PHE A 149 18.06 4.25 -30.27
N GLY A 150 17.34 3.28 -29.74
CA GLY A 150 17.47 1.86 -30.07
C GLY A 150 17.11 1.53 -31.52
N LEU A 151 16.27 2.36 -32.17
CA LEU A 151 15.95 2.22 -33.61
C LEU A 151 17.17 2.45 -34.51
N VAL A 152 18.17 3.22 -34.04
CA VAL A 152 19.42 3.48 -34.76
C VAL A 152 20.45 2.41 -34.45
N SER A 153 20.66 2.11 -33.17
CA SER A 153 21.55 1.05 -32.71
C SER A 153 21.06 0.50 -31.37
N PRO A 154 20.80 -0.82 -31.24
CA PRO A 154 20.28 -1.42 -30.01
C PRO A 154 21.18 -1.19 -28.79
N ILE A 155 22.51 -1.26 -28.98
CA ILE A 155 23.49 -1.03 -27.91
C ILE A 155 23.45 0.45 -27.46
N PHE A 156 23.38 1.37 -28.42
CA PHE A 156 23.33 2.80 -28.12
C PHE A 156 22.05 3.19 -27.39
N GLY A 157 20.90 2.68 -27.85
CA GLY A 157 19.61 2.90 -27.18
C GLY A 157 19.56 2.35 -25.76
N MET A 158 20.17 1.19 -25.52
CA MET A 158 20.25 0.60 -24.17
C MET A 158 21.10 1.45 -23.22
N ILE A 159 22.25 1.96 -23.68
CA ILE A 159 23.13 2.83 -22.89
C ILE A 159 22.41 4.14 -22.56
N VAL A 160 21.80 4.80 -23.56
CA VAL A 160 21.09 6.07 -23.36
C VAL A 160 19.88 5.89 -22.44
N GLY A 161 19.07 4.84 -22.67
CA GLY A 161 17.92 4.54 -21.82
C GLY A 161 18.31 4.27 -20.38
N PHE A 162 19.37 3.49 -20.15
CA PHE A 162 19.88 3.21 -18.81
C PHE A 162 20.40 4.49 -18.12
N LEU A 163 21.17 5.33 -18.83
CA LEU A 163 21.67 6.58 -18.29
C LEU A 163 20.52 7.53 -17.92
N CYS A 164 19.55 7.76 -18.82
CA CYS A 164 18.38 8.57 -18.54
C CYS A 164 17.58 8.04 -17.35
N ALA A 165 17.37 6.73 -17.26
CA ALA A 165 16.66 6.11 -16.15
C ALA A 165 17.43 6.32 -14.82
N SER A 166 18.75 6.11 -14.82
CA SER A 166 19.58 6.27 -13.62
C SER A 166 19.57 7.70 -13.09
N ILE A 167 19.66 8.70 -13.98
CA ILE A 167 19.60 10.12 -13.62
C ILE A 167 18.22 10.47 -13.07
N SER A 168 17.17 10.07 -13.77
CA SER A 168 15.79 10.39 -13.37
C SER A 168 15.45 9.78 -12.00
N VAL A 169 15.85 8.53 -11.77
CA VAL A 169 15.67 7.84 -10.49
C VAL A 169 16.45 8.55 -9.38
N SER A 170 17.70 8.95 -9.64
CA SER A 170 18.53 9.67 -8.67
C SER A 170 17.92 11.03 -8.26
N ILE A 171 17.37 11.78 -9.21
CA ILE A 171 16.68 13.05 -8.95
C ILE A 171 15.47 12.82 -8.05
N ILE A 172 14.63 11.82 -8.36
CA ILE A 172 13.41 11.55 -7.59
C ILE A 172 13.76 11.12 -6.16
N TYR A 173 14.75 10.24 -5.97
CA TYR A 173 15.21 9.86 -4.64
C TYR A 173 15.78 11.04 -3.85
N THR A 174 16.50 11.95 -4.52
CA THR A 174 17.02 13.16 -3.89
C THR A 174 15.88 14.07 -3.43
N LEU A 175 14.87 14.29 -4.28
CA LEU A 175 13.68 15.08 -3.94
C LEU A 175 12.87 14.45 -2.79
N GLU A 176 12.71 13.13 -2.80
CA GLU A 176 12.06 12.39 -1.71
C GLU A 176 12.82 12.57 -0.39
N GLY A 177 14.15 12.53 -0.42
CA GLY A 177 15.02 12.79 0.73
C GLY A 177 14.86 14.22 1.26
N ILE A 178 14.90 15.23 0.39
CA ILE A 178 14.69 16.63 0.74
C ILE A 178 13.29 16.84 1.35
N TYR A 179 12.26 16.23 0.77
CA TYR A 179 10.89 16.30 1.28
C TYR A 179 10.77 15.70 2.69
N LYS A 180 11.41 14.54 2.92
CA LYS A 180 11.44 13.91 4.26
C LYS A 180 12.19 14.77 5.27
N ALA A 181 13.31 15.39 4.89
CA ALA A 181 14.05 16.32 5.74
C ALA A 181 13.19 17.55 6.10
N ALA A 182 12.51 18.15 5.13
CA ALA A 182 11.60 19.27 5.36
C ALA A 182 10.44 18.91 6.29
N LEU A 183 9.87 17.70 6.15
CA LEU A 183 8.83 17.20 7.06
C LEU A 183 9.37 16.96 8.48
N TYR A 184 10.60 16.48 8.61
CA TYR A 184 11.24 16.28 9.91
C TYR A 184 11.43 17.60 10.65
N GLU A 185 11.97 18.61 9.98
CA GLU A 185 12.10 19.98 10.51
C GLU A 185 10.74 20.56 10.93
N PHE A 186 9.73 20.43 10.05
CA PHE A 186 8.37 20.86 10.36
C PHE A 186 7.78 20.15 11.58
N ALA A 187 8.02 18.85 11.74
CA ALA A 187 7.54 18.07 12.88
C ALA A 187 8.27 18.41 14.19
N MET A 188 9.54 18.81 14.12
CA MET A 188 10.32 19.32 15.25
C MET A 188 9.93 20.75 15.66
N GLY A 189 9.14 21.44 14.84
CA GLY A 189 8.68 22.81 15.11
C GLY A 189 9.73 23.89 14.85
N GLU A 190 10.89 23.52 14.28
CA GLU A 190 11.86 24.46 13.75
C GLU A 190 11.34 24.96 12.40
N LYS A 191 11.03 26.25 12.31
CA LYS A 191 10.54 26.85 11.08
C LYS A 191 11.64 26.73 10.01
N PRO A 192 11.45 25.99 8.91
CA PRO A 192 12.44 25.98 7.84
C PRO A 192 12.56 27.42 7.32
N LEU A 193 13.80 27.92 7.27
CA LEU A 193 14.16 29.31 6.97
C LEU A 193 13.74 29.82 5.57
N GLU A 194 13.08 29.02 4.73
CA GLU A 194 12.83 29.37 3.32
C GLU A 194 11.42 29.10 2.77
N PHE A 195 10.48 28.54 3.54
CA PHE A 195 9.07 28.56 3.14
C PHE A 195 8.39 29.79 3.73
N GLU A 196 8.43 30.90 2.99
CA GLU A 196 7.61 32.07 3.31
C GLU A 196 6.15 31.63 3.46
N GLN A 197 5.51 31.97 4.59
CA GLN A 197 4.09 31.68 4.85
C GLN A 197 3.14 32.18 3.73
N GLN A 198 3.65 33.01 2.83
CA GLN A 198 2.94 33.57 1.68
C GLN A 198 2.70 32.53 0.57
N ASP A 199 3.63 31.59 0.34
CA ASP A 199 3.48 30.55 -0.68
C ASP A 199 2.46 29.48 -0.27
N LEU A 200 2.46 29.11 1.02
CA LEU A 200 1.50 28.16 1.58
C LEU A 200 0.06 28.70 1.60
N ARG A 201 -0.13 30.01 1.72
CA ARG A 201 -1.47 30.65 1.66
C ARG A 201 -2.03 30.73 0.25
N THR A 202 -1.17 30.77 -0.77
CA THR A 202 -1.59 30.88 -2.17
C THR A 202 -2.05 29.53 -2.72
N ALA A 203 -1.38 28.43 -2.34
CA ALA A 203 -1.76 27.07 -2.72
C ALA A 203 -3.17 26.66 -2.27
N TYR A 204 -3.66 27.17 -1.13
CA TYR A 204 -5.00 26.88 -0.63
C TYR A 204 -6.12 27.78 -1.19
N ARG A 205 -5.80 28.94 -1.78
CA ARG A 205 -6.82 29.85 -2.34
C ARG A 205 -7.32 29.44 -3.73
N ALA A 206 -6.52 28.72 -4.51
CA ALA A 206 -6.94 28.27 -5.86
C ALA A 206 -8.05 27.21 -5.84
N SER A 207 -8.29 26.52 -4.71
CA SER A 207 -9.36 25.52 -4.59
C SER A 207 -10.70 26.07 -4.11
N ALA A 208 -10.78 27.34 -3.70
CA ALA A 208 -12.02 27.95 -3.19
C ALA A 208 -12.78 28.79 -4.24
N ALA A 209 -12.23 28.95 -5.45
CA ALA A 209 -12.80 29.79 -6.50
C ALA A 209 -13.52 29.01 -7.63
N MET A 210 -13.74 27.71 -7.48
CA MET A 210 -14.57 26.90 -8.39
C MET A 210 -15.66 26.11 -7.65
N ALA A 211 -16.38 26.81 -6.77
CA ALA A 211 -17.70 26.40 -6.28
C ALA A 211 -18.76 27.35 -6.85
#